data_AF-A0A6J4XIW3-F1
#
_entry.id   AF-A0A6J4XIW3-F1
#
_cell.length_a   1.000
_cell.length_b   1.000
_cell.length_c   1.000
_cell.angle_alpha   90.00
_cell.angle_beta   90.00
_cell.angle_gamma   90.00
#
_symmetry.space_group_name_H-M   'P 1'
#
loop_
_entity.id
_entity.type
_entity.pdbx_description
1 polymer ?
#
loop_
_entity_poly.entity_id
_entity_poly.type
_entity_poly.pdbx_seq_one_letter_code
_entity_poly.pdbx_strand_id
1 'polypeptide(L)' 'MGFIINVLSESWHLLLDAAVYILFGLLVSGLLRVFLNPNSVIRHLGRGRFSSVFKAAFLGIPIPL' A
#
# COMPACT_ATOMS: atom_id res chain seq x y z
N MET A 1 -30.94 20.74 -0.74
CA MET A 1 -29.62 21.32 -0.44
C MET A 1 -28.89 20.63 0.71
N GLY A 2 -29.57 20.30 1.83
CA GLY A 2 -28.91 19.69 3.00
C GLY A 2 -28.29 18.30 2.78
N PHE A 3 -28.88 17.46 1.92
CA PHE A 3 -28.34 16.11 1.66
C PHE A 3 -26.92 16.12 1.09
N ILE A 4 -26.65 16.95 0.07
CA ILE A 4 -25.33 17.05 -0.56
C ILE A 4 -24.30 17.57 0.46
N ILE A 5 -24.68 18.56 1.27
CA ILE A 5 -23.81 19.12 2.31
C ILE A 5 -23.48 18.04 3.35
N ASN A 6 -24.46 17.25 3.79
CA ASN A 6 -24.24 16.16 4.73
C ASN A 6 -23.30 15.10 4.16
N VAL A 7 -23.50 14.67 2.91
CA VAL A 7 -22.60 13.70 2.27
C VAL A 7 -21.16 14.22 2.21
N LEU A 8 -20.96 15.50 1.87
CA LEU A 8 -19.63 16.10 1.83
C LEU A 8 -19.02 16.23 3.23
N SER A 9 -19.82 16.57 4.25
CA SER A 9 -19.38 16.66 5.65
C SER A 9 -18.91 15.30 6.17
N GLU A 10 -19.71 14.25 5.98
CA GLU A 10 -19.35 12.90 6.41
C GLU A 10 -18.15 12.35 5.65
N SER A 11 -18.06 12.64 4.34
CA SER A 11 -16.87 12.26 3.54
C SER A 11 -15.60 12.96 4.04
N TRP A 12 -15.71 14.23 4.45
CA TRP A 12 -14.60 14.97 5.02
C TRP A 12 -14.17 14.41 6.37
N HIS A 13 -15.12 14.07 7.25
CA HIS A 13 -14.82 13.41 8.52
C HIS A 13 -14.14 12.06 8.32
N LEU A 14 -14.66 11.22 7.42
CA LEU A 14 -14.08 9.92 7.10
C LEU A 14 -12.65 10.06 6.53
N LEU A 15 -12.41 11.07 5.68
CA LEU A 15 -11.07 11.37 5.19
C LEU A 15 -10.12 11.76 6.32
N LEU A 16 -10.55 12.61 7.25
CA LEU A 16 -9.74 13.01 8.41
C LEU A 16 -9.44 11.83 9.33
N ASP A 17 -10.42 10.96 9.58
CA ASP A 17 -10.25 9.75 10.39
C ASP A 17 -9.26 8.76 9.74
N ALA A 18 -9.29 8.67 8.40
CA ALA A 18 -8.38 7.83 7.63
C ALA A 18 -7.02 8.50 7.31
N ALA A 19 -6.87 9.80 7.56
CA ALA A 19 -5.76 10.60 7.03
C ALA A 19 -4.39 10.06 7.47
N VAL A 20 -4.25 9.70 8.76
CA VAL A 20 -2.99 9.15 9.30
C VAL A 20 -2.61 7.84 8.59
N TYR A 21 -3.58 6.96 8.35
CA TYR A 21 -3.35 5.69 7.66
C TYR A 21 -2.98 5.90 6.20
N ILE A 22 -3.63 6.84 5.51
CA ILE A 22 -3.32 7.18 4.11
C ILE A 22 -1.90 7.76 4.01
N LEU A 23 -1.56 8.74 4.86
CA LEU A 23 -0.23 9.35 4.88
C LEU A 23 0.85 8.32 5.21
N PHE A 24 0.59 7.44 6.18
CA PHE A 24 1.50 6.36 6.53
C PHE A 24 1.67 5.37 5.36
N GLY A 25 0.59 4.97 4.71
CA GLY A 25 0.63 4.10 3.53
C GLY A 25 1.42 4.71 2.37
N LEU A 26 1.24 6.01 2.12
CA LEU A 26 2.01 6.74 1.10
C LEU A 26 3.50 6.81 1.46
N LEU A 27 3.83 7.07 2.72
CA LEU A 27 5.20 7.09 3.21
C LEU A 27 5.87 5.72 3.03
N VAL A 28 5.24 4.64 3.50
CA VAL A 28 5.74 3.26 3.35
C VAL A 28 5.89 2.90 1.87
N SER A 29 4.91 3.22 1.03
CA SER A 29 4.99 2.99 -0.42
C SER A 29 6.16 3.75 -1.06
N GLY A 30 6.42 4.99 -0.63
CA GLY A 30 7.56 5.79 -1.09
C GLY A 30 8.89 5.16 -0.68
N LEU A 31 9.01 4.73 0.58
CA LEU A 31 10.20 4.05 1.09
C LEU A 31 10.43 2.74 0.33
N LEU A 32 9.39 1.92 0.16
CA LEU A 32 9.47 0.67 -0.61
C LEU A 32 9.96 0.96 -2.03
N ARG A 33 9.46 1.99 -2.71
CA ARG A 33 9.93 2.34 -4.06
C ARG A 33 11.40 2.76 -4.11
N VAL A 34 11.90 3.47 -3.10
CA VAL A 34 13.30 3.91 -3.04
C VAL A 34 14.24 2.74 -2.70
N PHE A 35 13.85 1.89 -1.75
CA PHE A 35 14.71 0.79 -1.27
C PHE A 35 14.58 -0.49 -2.10
N LEU A 36 13.43 -0.75 -2.73
CA LEU A 36 13.23 -1.92 -3.58
C LEU A 36 13.64 -1.60 -5.01
N ASN A 37 14.79 -2.13 -5.42
CA ASN A 37 15.15 -2.18 -6.83
C ASN A 37 14.22 -3.19 -7.56
N PRO A 38 13.46 -2.78 -8.59
CA PRO A 38 12.56 -3.67 -9.34
C PRO A 38 13.26 -4.94 -9.85
N ASN A 39 14.52 -4.83 -10.26
CA ASN A 39 15.32 -5.97 -10.73
C ASN A 39 15.66 -6.95 -9.60
N SER A 40 15.84 -6.44 -8.37
CA SER A 40 16.06 -7.28 -7.19
C SER A 40 14.77 -7.96 -6.76
N VAL A 41 13.63 -7.27 -6.85
CA VAL A 41 12.30 -7.85 -6.60
C VAL A 41 12.05 -9.00 -7.57
N ILE A 42 12.22 -8.81 -8.87
CA ILE A 42 12.02 -9.87 -9.87
C ILE A 42 12.98 -11.05 -9.65
N ARG A 43 14.26 -10.79 -9.32
CA ARG A 43 15.25 -11.85 -9.09
C ARG A 43 14.96 -12.69 -7.83
N HIS A 44 14.46 -12.08 -6.76
CA HIS A 44 14.22 -12.76 -5.48
C HIS A 44 12.78 -13.27 -5.31
N LEU A 45 11.80 -12.60 -5.92
CA LEU A 45 10.38 -12.86 -5.74
C LEU A 45 9.71 -13.46 -7.00
N GLY A 46 10.33 -13.37 -8.18
CA GLY A 46 9.75 -13.86 -9.45
C GLY A 46 9.97 -15.34 -9.77
N ARG A 47 10.62 -16.14 -8.88
CA ARG A 47 10.90 -17.57 -9.15
C ARG A 47 9.84 -18.55 -8.64
N GLY A 48 8.74 -18.08 -8.04
CA GLY A 48 7.64 -18.94 -7.57
C GLY A 48 8.01 -20.00 -6.52
N ARG A 49 9.18 -19.91 -5.88
CA ARG A 49 9.62 -20.86 -4.83
C ARG A 49 9.05 -20.49 -3.46
N PHE A 50 8.95 -21.44 -2.55
CA PHE A 50 8.49 -21.23 -1.16
C PHE A 50 9.18 -20.05 -0.46
N SER A 51 10.50 -19.88 -0.66
CA SER A 51 11.26 -18.74 -0.11
C SER A 51 10.80 -17.39 -0.66
N SER A 52 10.35 -17.32 -1.91
CA SER A 52 9.79 -16.10 -2.51
C SER A 52 8.44 -15.74 -1.90
N VAL A 53 7.57 -16.72 -1.66
CA VAL A 53 6.26 -16.51 -1.01
C VAL A 53 6.43 -16.05 0.44
N PHE A 54 7.33 -16.70 1.20
CA PHE A 54 7.61 -16.31 2.58
C PHE A 54 8.16 -14.87 2.68
N LYS A 55 9.10 -14.50 1.80
CA LYS A 55 9.65 -13.13 1.76
C LYS A 55 8.60 -12.10 1.31
N ALA A 56 7.75 -12.43 0.35
CA ALA A 56 6.67 -11.57 -0.12
C ALA A 56 5.65 -11.30 1.01
N ALA A 57 5.22 -12.33 1.73
CA ALA A 57 4.28 -12.22 2.84
C ALA A 57 4.83 -11.38 4.00
N PHE A 58 6.11 -11.57 4.36
CA PHE A 58 6.76 -10.77 5.41
C PHE A 58 6.90 -9.30 5.03
N LEU A 59 7.14 -9.00 3.75
CA LEU A 59 7.29 -7.65 3.24
C LEU A 59 5.96 -7.01 2.78
N GLY A 60 4.85 -7.76 2.81
CA GLY A 60 3.55 -7.30 2.29
C GLY A 60 3.54 -7.00 0.79
N ILE A 61 4.50 -7.54 0.04
CA ILE A 61 4.63 -7.26 -1.40
C ILE A 61 3.74 -8.25 -2.16
N PRO A 62 2.82 -7.78 -3.02
CA PRO A 62 2.03 -8.66 -3.88
C PRO A 62 2.97 -9.39 -4.87
N ILE A 63 2.85 -10.72 -4.95
CA ILE A 63 3.64 -11.53 -5.88
C ILE A 63 3.11 -11.26 -7.29
N PRO A 64 3.95 -10.91 -8.27
CA PRO A 64 3.54 -10.95 -9.66
C PRO A 64 3.26 -12.41 -10.02
N LEU A 65 2.00 -12.71 -10.36
CA LEU A 65 1.58 -14.02 -10.88
C LEU A 65 2.43 -14.41 -12.09
#